data_AF-A0A0F9RSW8-F1
#
_entry.id   AF-A0A0F9RSW8-F1
#
_cell.length_a   1.000
_cell.length_b   1.000
_cell.length_c   1.000
_cell.angle_alpha   90.00
_cell.angle_beta   90.00
_cell.angle_gamma   90.00
#
_symmetry.space_group_name_H-M   'P 1'
#
loop_
_entity.id
_entity.type
_entity.pdbx_description
1 polymer ?
#
loop_
_entity_poly.entity_id
_entity_poly.type
_entity_poly.pdbx_seq_one_letter_code
_entity_poly.pdbx_strand_id
1 'polypeptide(L)'
;MPGPYDKLEKKAESLENQSKLEFNKKNYASVISLLEEAKSIYAQLGFHGKIGMINQRIIRVRNLINFEEQGASVRKKREQDFQNRVQEVLSEKQVYREKQLAQQRKLSPEIEKILEKVKMLIVKSEREEKLGKYPRVIGRYKYILELYKSIPQDSIDLSNEISEIEKKLSFIISKM
;
A
#
# COMPACT_ATOMS: atom_id res chain seq x y z
N MET A 1 32.37 -34.88 49.98
CA MET A 1 31.05 -35.13 49.36
C MET A 1 30.33 -33.79 49.27
N PRO A 2 29.86 -33.36 48.08
CA PRO A 2 29.02 -32.16 47.99
C PRO A 2 27.70 -32.37 48.72
N GLY A 3 27.25 -31.36 49.44
CA GLY A 3 26.04 -31.42 50.28
C GLY A 3 24.75 -31.43 49.44
N PRO A 4 23.60 -31.79 50.05
CA PRO A 4 22.30 -31.73 49.36
C PRO A 4 21.94 -30.32 48.87
N TYR A 5 22.44 -29.29 49.56
CA TYR A 5 22.29 -27.88 49.20
C TYR A 5 23.04 -27.49 47.92
N ASP A 6 24.22 -28.07 47.67
CA ASP A 6 25.01 -27.80 46.44
C ASP A 6 24.29 -28.25 45.17
N LYS A 7 23.47 -29.32 45.25
CA LYS A 7 22.71 -29.82 44.11
C LYS A 7 21.53 -28.91 43.76
N LEU A 8 20.85 -28.38 44.78
CA LEU A 8 19.74 -27.45 44.59
C LEU A 8 20.22 -26.11 44.05
N GLU A 9 21.34 -25.60 44.57
CA GLU A 9 21.95 -24.37 44.09
C GLU A 9 22.35 -24.47 42.61
N LYS A 10 23.08 -25.53 42.23
CA LYS A 10 23.43 -25.79 40.81
C LYS A 10 22.20 -25.91 39.91
N LYS A 11 21.13 -26.52 40.41
CA LYS A 11 19.87 -26.62 39.66
C LYS A 11 19.27 -25.23 39.41
N ALA A 12 19.20 -24.38 40.43
CA ALA A 12 18.69 -23.02 40.30
C ALA A 12 19.54 -22.17 39.34
N GLU A 13 20.87 -22.28 39.40
CA GLU A 13 21.77 -21.60 38.46
C GLU A 13 21.59 -22.10 37.02
N SER A 14 21.36 -23.41 36.83
CA SER A 14 21.08 -23.95 35.49
C SER A 14 19.79 -23.39 34.90
N LEU A 15 18.75 -23.23 35.71
CA LEU A 15 17.46 -22.64 35.31
C LEU A 15 17.62 -21.15 34.98
N GLU A 16 18.41 -20.41 35.76
CA GLU A 16 18.77 -19.02 35.43
C GLU A 16 19.51 -18.93 34.09
N ASN A 17 20.45 -19.83 33.81
CA ASN A 17 21.18 -19.83 32.55
C ASN A 17 20.28 -20.21 31.37
N GLN A 18 19.39 -21.19 31.53
CA GLN A 18 18.37 -21.52 30.52
C GLN A 18 17.42 -20.35 30.27
N SER A 19 17.02 -19.62 31.31
CA SER A 19 16.18 -18.43 31.17
C SER A 19 16.86 -17.34 30.33
N LYS A 20 18.19 -17.19 30.41
CA LYS A 20 18.95 -16.26 29.56
C LYS A 20 18.93 -16.70 28.10
N LEU A 21 19.06 -18.00 27.84
CA LEU A 21 19.01 -18.55 26.48
C LEU A 21 17.62 -18.35 25.86
N GLU A 22 16.56 -18.66 26.59
CA GLU A 22 15.18 -18.47 26.12
C GLU A 22 14.83 -16.98 25.95
N PHE A 23 15.41 -16.09 26.77
CA PHE A 23 15.26 -14.64 26.59
C PHE A 23 15.86 -14.16 25.27
N ASN A 24 17.03 -14.69 24.88
CA ASN A 24 17.64 -14.36 23.59
C ASN A 24 16.80 -14.86 22.41
N LYS A 25 16.08 -15.98 22.58
CA LYS A 25 15.13 -16.51 21.60
C LYS A 25 13.77 -15.78 21.61
N LYS A 26 13.60 -14.76 22.46
CA LYS A 26 12.33 -14.03 22.69
C LYS A 26 11.17 -14.90 23.17
N ASN A 27 11.47 -16.05 23.78
CA ASN A 27 10.44 -16.92 24.34
C ASN A 27 10.12 -16.51 25.78
N TYR A 28 9.46 -15.35 25.93
CA TYR A 28 9.27 -14.71 27.23
C TYR A 28 8.42 -15.52 28.22
N ALA A 29 7.50 -16.35 27.73
CA ALA A 29 6.69 -17.23 28.56
C ALA A 29 7.57 -18.27 29.29
N SER A 30 8.46 -18.94 28.54
CA SER A 30 9.40 -19.90 29.11
C SER A 30 10.45 -19.23 30.02
N VAL A 31 10.82 -17.98 29.76
CA VAL A 31 11.70 -17.22 30.66
C VAL A 31 11.06 -17.03 32.03
N ILE A 32 9.77 -16.65 32.08
CA ILE A 32 9.06 -16.43 33.34
C ILE A 32 8.93 -17.75 34.10
N SER A 33 8.56 -18.86 33.45
CA SER A 33 8.42 -20.16 34.12
C SER A 33 9.74 -20.66 34.71
N LEU A 34 10.84 -20.58 33.95
CA LEU A 34 12.17 -20.98 34.42
C LEU A 34 12.66 -20.12 35.59
N LEU A 35 12.34 -18.82 35.58
CA LEU A 35 12.66 -17.91 36.69
C LEU A 35 11.80 -18.18 37.93
N GLU A 36 10.51 -18.51 37.77
CA GLU A 36 9.63 -18.90 38.87
C GLU A 36 10.07 -20.22 39.52
N GLU A 37 10.52 -21.19 38.72
CA GLU A 37 11.12 -22.43 39.21
C GLU A 37 12.43 -22.16 39.96
N ALA A 38 13.34 -21.35 39.41
CA ALA A 38 14.59 -20.98 40.10
C ALA A 38 14.32 -20.25 41.42
N LYS A 39 13.33 -19.35 41.44
CA LYS A 39 12.88 -18.65 42.65
C LYS A 39 12.39 -19.62 43.73
N SER A 40 11.63 -20.65 43.35
CA SER A 40 11.13 -21.64 44.30
C SER A 40 12.26 -22.41 44.99
N ILE A 41 13.32 -22.73 44.25
CA ILE A 41 14.52 -23.40 44.78
C ILE A 41 15.28 -22.45 45.71
N TYR A 42 15.49 -21.19 45.31
CA TYR A 42 16.15 -20.20 46.17
C TYR A 42 15.35 -19.88 47.44
N ALA A 43 14.02 -19.98 47.41
CA ALA A 43 13.18 -19.87 48.60
C ALA A 43 13.42 -21.03 49.57
N GLN A 44 13.57 -22.25 49.07
CA GLN A 44 13.92 -23.42 49.90
C GLN A 44 15.33 -23.30 50.51
N LEU A 45 16.24 -22.62 49.81
CA LEU A 45 17.61 -22.36 50.27
C LEU A 45 17.75 -21.12 51.18
N GLY A 46 16.70 -20.32 51.35
CA GLY A 46 16.74 -19.08 52.14
C GLY A 46 17.49 -17.92 51.47
N PHE A 47 17.73 -17.97 50.16
CA PHE A 47 18.51 -16.96 49.42
C PHE A 47 17.64 -15.76 49.00
N HIS A 48 17.21 -14.96 49.98
CA HIS A 48 16.30 -13.82 49.77
C HIS A 48 16.82 -12.78 48.76
N GLY A 49 18.14 -12.54 48.71
CA GLY A 49 18.74 -11.62 47.73
C GLY A 49 18.53 -12.07 46.27
N LYS A 50 18.71 -13.37 45.99
CA LYS A 50 18.48 -13.98 44.67
C LYS A 50 17.01 -13.92 44.27
N ILE A 51 16.10 -14.17 45.23
CA ILE A 51 14.66 -14.06 45.01
C ILE A 51 14.28 -12.63 44.59
N GLY A 52 14.84 -11.61 45.23
CA GLY A 52 14.62 -10.20 44.87
C GLY A 52 15.06 -9.90 43.44
N MET A 53 16.25 -10.37 43.05
CA MET A 53 16.77 -10.20 41.68
C MET A 53 15.88 -10.88 40.64
N ILE A 54 15.42 -12.10 40.92
CA ILE A 54 14.53 -12.85 40.02
C ILE A 54 13.17 -12.16 39.87
N ASN A 55 12.58 -11.68 40.97
CA ASN A 55 11.31 -10.94 40.92
C ASN A 55 11.42 -9.69 40.04
N GLN A 56 12.48 -8.89 40.21
CA GLN A 56 12.73 -7.72 39.36
C GLN A 56 12.87 -8.11 37.89
N ARG A 57 13.54 -9.23 37.62
CA ARG A 57 13.72 -9.74 36.25
C ARG A 57 12.39 -10.17 35.62
N ILE A 58 11.53 -10.87 36.36
CA ILE A 58 10.18 -11.26 35.91
C ILE A 58 9.36 -10.01 35.57
N ILE A 59 9.38 -8.98 36.43
CA ILE A 59 8.68 -7.71 36.18
C ILE A 59 9.16 -7.05 34.88
N ARG A 60 10.48 -6.98 34.66
CA ARG A 60 11.05 -6.42 33.42
C ARG A 60 10.59 -7.19 32.18
N VAL A 61 10.56 -8.52 32.25
CA VAL A 61 10.09 -9.37 31.14
C VAL A 61 8.60 -9.13 30.87
N ARG A 62 7.76 -9.06 31.90
CA ARG A 62 6.32 -8.76 31.74
C ARG A 62 6.08 -7.38 31.11
N ASN A 63 6.83 -6.36 31.55
CA ASN A 63 6.74 -5.02 30.95
C ASN A 63 7.14 -5.01 29.48
N LEU A 64 8.15 -5.80 29.10
CA LEU A 64 8.57 -5.95 27.72
C LEU A 64 7.47 -6.58 26.86
N ILE A 65 6.84 -7.67 27.33
CA ILE A 65 5.71 -8.31 26.65
C ILE A 65 4.59 -7.29 26.40
N ASN A 66 4.17 -6.56 27.45
CA ASN A 66 3.11 -5.56 27.35
C ASN A 66 3.44 -4.46 26.34
N PHE A 67 4.70 -4.01 26.30
CA PHE A 67 5.15 -2.99 25.35
C PHE A 67 5.10 -3.50 23.90
N GLU A 68 5.55 -4.74 23.66
CA GLU A 68 5.50 -5.35 22.33
C GLU A 68 4.06 -5.58 21.86
N GLU A 69 3.16 -6.03 22.73
CA GLU A 69 1.73 -6.20 22.43
C GLU A 69 1.04 -4.89 22.09
N GLN A 70 1.32 -3.82 22.85
CA GLN A 70 0.82 -2.48 22.55
C GLN A 70 1.33 -1.99 21.19
N GLY A 71 2.62 -2.17 20.91
CA GLY A 71 3.20 -1.84 19.61
C GLY A 71 2.57 -2.61 18.45
N ALA A 72 2.31 -3.91 18.63
CA ALA A 72 1.64 -4.75 17.64
C ALA A 72 0.18 -4.32 17.40
N SER A 73 -0.55 -3.94 18.45
CA SER A 73 -1.93 -3.46 18.33
C SER A 73 -2.04 -2.16 17.55
N VAL A 74 -1.11 -1.22 17.77
CA VAL A 74 -1.05 0.06 17.04
C VAL A 74 -0.71 -0.18 15.57
N ARG A 75 0.22 -1.09 15.27
CA ARG A 75 0.55 -1.47 13.89
C ARG A 75 -0.64 -2.10 13.17
N LYS A 76 -1.36 -3.02 13.83
CA LYS A 76 -2.58 -3.64 13.27
C LYS A 76 -3.66 -2.61 12.96
N LYS A 77 -3.92 -1.66 13.87
CA LYS A 77 -4.89 -0.57 13.64
C LYS A 77 -4.51 0.29 12.44
N ARG A 78 -3.24 0.71 12.35
CA ARG A 78 -2.75 1.50 11.20
C ARG A 78 -2.88 0.77 9.87
N GLU A 79 -2.58 -0.52 9.85
CA GLU A 79 -2.74 -1.35 8.65
C GLU A 79 -4.21 -1.44 8.25
N GLN A 80 -5.10 -1.67 9.21
CA GLN A 80 -6.54 -1.73 8.95
C GLN A 80 -7.09 -0.40 8.41
N ASP A 81 -6.69 0.73 9.01
CA ASP A 81 -7.05 2.07 8.52
C ASP A 81 -6.55 2.31 7.09
N PHE A 82 -5.35 1.83 6.76
CA PHE A 82 -4.82 1.92 5.40
C PHE A 82 -5.62 1.08 4.41
N GLN A 83 -5.94 -0.17 4.75
CA GLN A 83 -6.76 -1.04 3.91
C GLN A 83 -8.15 -0.45 3.64
N ASN A 84 -8.78 0.14 4.66
CA ASN A 84 -10.06 0.82 4.52
C ASN A 84 -9.98 1.99 3.52
N ARG A 85 -8.95 2.84 3.62
CA ARG A 85 -8.73 3.94 2.68
C ARG A 85 -8.50 3.46 1.24
N VAL A 86 -7.74 2.38 1.07
CA VAL A 86 -7.53 1.78 -0.27
C VAL A 86 -8.85 1.30 -0.84
N GLN A 87 -9.68 0.64 -0.03
CA GLN A 87 -10.98 0.14 -0.46
C GLN A 87 -11.95 1.28 -0.86
N GLU A 88 -11.99 2.37 -0.09
CA GLU A 88 -12.75 3.57 -0.42
C GLU A 88 -12.35 4.13 -1.79
N VAL A 89 -11.05 4.37 -2.01
CA VAL A 89 -10.54 4.89 -3.29
C VAL A 89 -10.84 3.96 -4.47
N LEU A 90 -10.74 2.64 -4.27
CA LEU A 90 -11.10 1.67 -5.31
C LEU A 90 -12.58 1.72 -5.66
N SER A 91 -13.45 1.85 -4.65
CA SER A 91 -14.89 1.96 -4.85
C SER A 91 -15.27 3.26 -5.58
N GLU A 92 -14.68 4.39 -5.23
CA GLU A 92 -14.88 5.66 -5.92
C GLU A 92 -14.44 5.57 -7.39
N LYS A 93 -13.29 4.92 -7.64
CA LYS A 93 -12.79 4.70 -9.00
C LYS A 93 -13.72 3.80 -9.82
N GLN A 94 -14.33 2.79 -9.20
CA GLN A 94 -15.33 1.95 -9.86
C GLN A 94 -16.57 2.75 -10.22
N VAL A 95 -17.14 3.50 -9.27
CA VAL A 95 -18.30 4.38 -9.50
C VAL A 95 -18.01 5.38 -10.62
N TYR A 96 -16.81 5.96 -10.65
CA TYR A 96 -16.40 6.88 -11.71
C TYR A 96 -16.32 6.19 -13.08
N ARG A 97 -15.74 4.98 -13.16
CA ARG A 97 -15.72 4.20 -14.41
C ARG A 97 -17.12 3.81 -14.86
N GLU A 98 -17.99 3.40 -13.95
CA GLU A 98 -19.39 3.08 -14.26
C GLU A 98 -20.13 4.30 -14.78
N LYS A 99 -19.91 5.49 -14.19
CA LYS A 99 -20.43 6.76 -14.72
C LYS A 99 -19.91 7.06 -16.12
N GLN A 100 -18.61 6.87 -16.38
CA GLN A 100 -18.06 7.03 -17.73
C GLN A 100 -18.63 6.03 -18.73
N LEU A 101 -18.76 4.75 -18.33
CA LEU A 101 -19.38 3.71 -19.18
C LEU A 101 -20.87 4.00 -19.41
N ALA A 102 -21.58 4.52 -18.42
CA ALA A 102 -22.97 4.94 -18.58
C ALA A 102 -23.11 6.16 -19.49
N GLN A 103 -22.15 7.10 -19.45
CA GLN A 103 -22.07 8.20 -20.42
C GLN A 103 -21.74 7.70 -21.84
N GLN A 104 -20.82 6.74 -21.97
CA GLN A 104 -20.52 6.11 -23.26
C GLN A 104 -21.72 5.33 -23.81
N ARG A 105 -22.46 4.60 -22.97
CA ARG A 105 -23.71 3.92 -23.36
C ARG A 105 -24.83 4.85 -23.78
N LYS A 106 -24.76 6.15 -23.45
CA LYS A 106 -25.69 7.17 -23.97
C LYS A 106 -25.30 7.67 -25.36
N LEU A 107 -24.12 7.33 -25.86
CA LEU A 107 -23.71 7.66 -27.22
C LEU A 107 -24.37 6.72 -28.21
N SER A 108 -24.93 7.29 -29.27
CA SER A 108 -25.33 6.49 -30.42
C SER A 108 -24.09 5.75 -30.98
N PRO A 109 -24.22 4.48 -31.40
CA PRO A 109 -23.14 3.71 -32.05
C PRO A 109 -22.49 4.44 -33.23
N GLU A 110 -23.19 5.39 -33.85
CA GLU A 110 -22.65 6.24 -34.91
C GLU A 110 -21.61 7.25 -34.39
N ILE A 111 -21.84 7.83 -33.21
CA ILE A 111 -20.91 8.80 -32.60
C ILE A 111 -19.65 8.07 -32.13
N GLU A 112 -19.77 6.87 -31.57
CA GLU A 112 -18.62 6.05 -31.18
C GLU A 112 -17.71 5.74 -32.39
N LYS A 113 -18.30 5.35 -33.53
CA LYS A 113 -17.54 5.12 -34.78
C LYS A 113 -16.83 6.38 -35.27
N ILE A 114 -17.46 7.55 -35.14
CA ILE A 114 -16.84 8.82 -35.51
C ILE A 114 -15.63 9.10 -34.61
N LEU A 115 -15.78 8.96 -33.29
CA LEU A 115 -14.69 9.20 -32.34
C LEU A 115 -13.52 8.22 -32.51
N GLU A 116 -13.81 6.95 -32.78
CA GLU A 116 -12.78 5.94 -33.06
C GLU A 116 -12.00 6.28 -34.35
N LYS A 117 -12.71 6.72 -35.39
CA LYS A 117 -12.11 7.19 -36.65
C LYS A 117 -11.23 8.42 -36.41
N VAL A 118 -11.67 9.37 -35.59
CA VAL A 118 -10.87 10.55 -35.22
C VAL A 118 -9.58 10.14 -34.51
N LYS A 119 -9.62 9.23 -33.54
CA LYS A 119 -8.43 8.71 -32.86
C LYS A 119 -7.41 8.13 -33.86
N MET A 120 -7.88 7.33 -34.82
CA MET A 120 -7.02 6.79 -35.86
C MET A 120 -6.39 7.88 -36.75
N LEU A 121 -7.15 8.93 -37.07
CA LEU A 121 -6.65 10.06 -37.87
C LEU A 121 -5.59 10.87 -37.12
N ILE A 122 -5.77 11.13 -35.82
CA ILE A 122 -4.78 11.85 -35.00
C ILE A 122 -3.44 11.11 -34.99
N VAL A 123 -3.45 9.81 -34.70
CA VAL A 123 -2.21 9.00 -34.69
C VAL A 123 -1.51 9.02 -36.05
N LYS A 124 -2.28 8.97 -37.15
CA LYS A 124 -1.72 9.06 -38.51
C LYS A 124 -1.15 10.45 -38.81
N SER A 125 -1.82 11.51 -38.36
CA SER A 125 -1.36 12.90 -38.51
C SER A 125 -0.05 13.14 -37.79
N GLU A 126 0.08 12.70 -36.54
CA GLU A 126 1.31 12.84 -35.76
C GLU A 126 2.51 12.11 -36.40
N ARG A 127 2.26 10.93 -36.98
CA ARG A 127 3.29 10.20 -37.74
C ARG A 127 3.73 10.97 -38.98
N GLU A 128 2.79 11.57 -39.72
CA GLU A 128 3.12 12.33 -40.93
C GLU A 128 3.75 13.69 -40.64
N GLU A 129 3.42 14.31 -39.52
CA GLU A 129 4.04 15.54 -39.03
C GLU A 129 5.53 15.32 -38.76
N LYS A 130 5.88 14.22 -38.09
CA LYS A 130 7.28 13.79 -37.88
C LYS A 130 8.03 13.53 -39.18
N LEU A 131 7.32 13.15 -40.25
CA LEU A 131 7.89 12.91 -41.58
C LEU A 131 7.90 14.17 -42.46
N GLY A 132 7.51 15.34 -41.93
CA GLY A 132 7.48 16.60 -42.68
C GLY A 132 6.41 16.67 -43.77
N LYS A 133 5.41 15.78 -43.76
CA LYS A 133 4.34 15.72 -44.77
C LYS A 133 3.20 16.70 -44.45
N TYR A 134 3.53 17.96 -44.20
CA TYR A 134 2.60 18.97 -43.67
C TYR A 134 1.29 19.16 -44.46
N PRO A 135 1.26 19.15 -45.81
CA PRO A 135 -0.02 19.26 -46.54
C PRO A 135 -1.02 18.14 -46.22
N ARG A 136 -0.52 16.92 -46.00
CA ARG A 136 -1.38 15.77 -45.63
C ARG A 136 -1.86 15.87 -44.19
N VAL A 137 -1.01 16.35 -43.29
CA VAL A 137 -1.36 16.59 -41.88
C VAL A 137 -2.45 17.65 -41.77
N ILE A 138 -2.34 18.76 -42.52
CA ILE A 138 -3.38 19.81 -42.58
C ILE A 138 -4.71 19.23 -43.07
N GLY A 139 -4.69 18.45 -44.16
CA GLY A 139 -5.90 17.81 -44.69
C GLY A 139 -6.58 16.91 -43.67
N ARG A 140 -5.80 16.18 -42.86
CA ARG A 140 -6.34 15.33 -41.80
C ARG A 140 -6.89 16.11 -40.61
N TYR A 141 -6.21 17.16 -40.16
CA TYR A 141 -6.74 17.98 -39.07
C TYR A 141 -8.01 18.74 -39.48
N LYS A 142 -8.11 19.20 -40.74
CA LYS A 142 -9.38 19.74 -41.29
C LYS A 142 -10.49 18.69 -41.26
N TYR A 143 -10.19 17.47 -41.69
CA TYR A 143 -11.17 16.38 -41.68
C TYR A 143 -11.58 15.96 -40.27
N ILE A 144 -10.66 15.98 -39.30
CA ILE A 144 -10.98 15.76 -37.88
C ILE A 144 -11.96 16.82 -37.36
N LEU A 145 -11.76 18.10 -37.70
CA LEU A 145 -12.67 19.17 -37.32
C LEU A 145 -14.07 18.99 -37.93
N GLU A 146 -14.16 18.52 -39.18
CA GLU A 146 -15.45 18.19 -39.80
C GLU A 146 -16.16 17.05 -39.06
N LEU A 147 -15.43 16.00 -38.68
CA LEU A 147 -15.97 14.88 -37.91
C LEU A 147 -16.45 15.31 -36.51
N TYR A 148 -15.78 16.25 -35.86
CA TYR A 148 -16.26 16.81 -34.58
C TYR A 148 -17.50 17.69 -34.76
N LYS A 149 -17.57 18.49 -35.83
CA LYS A 149 -18.74 19.32 -36.15
C LYS A 149 -19.97 18.49 -36.55
N SER A 150 -19.79 17.26 -37.03
CA SER A 150 -20.92 16.38 -37.36
C SER A 150 -21.54 15.68 -36.14
N ILE A 151 -20.95 15.81 -34.95
CA ILE A 151 -21.51 15.28 -33.70
C ILE A 151 -22.42 16.36 -33.10
N PRO A 152 -23.69 16.06 -32.77
CA PRO A 152 -24.58 17.02 -32.11
C PRO A 152 -23.99 17.50 -30.79
N GLN A 153 -23.85 18.82 -30.59
CA GLN A 153 -23.31 19.42 -29.37
C GLN A 153 -24.09 19.02 -28.10
N ASP A 154 -25.39 18.73 -28.26
CA ASP A 154 -26.24 18.26 -27.16
C ASP A 154 -25.88 16.86 -26.65
N SER A 155 -25.10 16.09 -27.42
CA SER A 155 -24.71 14.71 -27.08
C SER A 155 -23.38 14.63 -26.33
N ILE A 156 -22.36 15.36 -26.79
CA ILE A 156 -21.04 15.50 -26.14
C ILE A 156 -20.51 16.91 -26.41
N ASP A 157 -19.93 17.50 -25.37
CA ASP A 157 -19.11 18.69 -25.51
C ASP A 157 -17.67 18.32 -25.95
N LEU A 158 -17.31 18.70 -27.18
CA LEU A 158 -15.98 18.51 -27.79
C LEU A 158 -15.20 19.83 -27.94
N SER A 159 -15.63 20.88 -27.25
CA SER A 159 -15.10 22.24 -27.45
C SER A 159 -13.59 22.34 -27.18
N ASN A 160 -13.09 21.60 -26.19
CA ASN A 160 -11.67 21.57 -25.85
C ASN A 160 -10.85 20.88 -26.95
N GLU A 161 -11.30 19.71 -27.41
CA GLU A 161 -10.66 18.92 -28.46
C GLU A 161 -10.62 19.68 -29.79
N ILE A 162 -11.70 20.39 -30.13
CA ILE A 162 -11.75 21.28 -31.30
C ILE A 162 -10.68 22.36 -31.18
N SER A 163 -10.59 23.04 -30.03
CA SER A 163 -9.59 24.09 -29.79
C SER A 163 -8.16 23.58 -29.90
N GLU A 164 -7.88 22.36 -29.39
CA GLU A 164 -6.55 21.75 -29.50
C GLU A 164 -6.16 21.47 -30.96
N ILE A 165 -7.08 20.92 -31.76
CA ILE A 165 -6.83 20.64 -33.17
C ILE A 165 -6.65 21.93 -33.96
N GLU A 166 -7.43 22.98 -33.68
CA GLU A 166 -7.27 24.30 -34.30
C GLU A 166 -5.90 24.93 -33.98
N LYS A 167 -5.43 24.83 -32.74
CA LYS A 167 -4.09 25.28 -32.33
C LYS A 167 -2.98 24.50 -33.04
N LYS A 168 -3.11 23.18 -33.16
CA LYS A 168 -2.15 22.35 -33.91
C LYS A 168 -2.14 22.72 -35.39
N LEU A 169 -3.32 22.97 -35.96
CA LEU A 169 -3.47 23.33 -37.36
C LEU A 169 -2.84 24.69 -37.67
N SER A 170 -3.08 25.70 -36.82
CA SER A 170 -2.46 27.04 -36.97
C SER A 170 -0.93 26.98 -36.81
N PHE A 171 -0.44 26.20 -35.84
CA PHE A 171 1.00 25.97 -35.65
C PHE A 171 1.66 25.34 -36.88
N ILE A 172 1.03 24.34 -37.48
CA ILE A 172 1.59 23.70 -38.69
C ILE A 172 1.54 24.62 -39.90
N ILE A 173 0.48 25.42 -40.05
CA ILE A 173 0.42 26.44 -41.11
C ILE A 173 1.53 27.47 -40.93
N SER A 174 1.84 27.88 -39.69
CA SER A 174 2.94 28.82 -39.43
C SER A 174 4.35 28.25 -39.63
N LYS A 175 4.48 26.93 -39.78
CA LYS A 175 5.75 26.22 -40.00
C LYS A 175 6.06 25.96 -41.48
N MET A 176 5.08 26.17 -42.36
CA MET A 176 5.26 26.16 -43.82
C MET A 176 5.73 27.53 -44.30
#